data_AF-A0A532TMU8-F1
#
_entry.id   AF-A0A532TMU8-F1
#
_cell.length_a   1.000
_cell.length_b   1.000
_cell.length_c   1.000
_cell.angle_alpha   90.00
_cell.angle_beta   90.00
_cell.angle_gamma   90.00
#
_symmetry.space_group_name_H-M   'P 1'
#
loop_
_entity.id
_entity.type
_entity.pdbx_description
1 polymer ?
#
loop_
_entity_poly.entity_id
_entity_poly.type
_entity_poly.pdbx_seq_one_letter_code
_entity_poly.pdbx_strand_id
1 'polypeptide(L)'
;MIELNDKKKSFKELLKGLYQYNYVLPIFIISTLLFLFSILFIFSFLLSSIFFTPIFNIYVASEFVLILITIFIFSLIPIIVFKILNKDNNRKIVRKDSSIKEIIENLSSMNLFENENEKKILKSNLKSLYIFKKIYDYKYCMIAMGSIIEFLLVRYCNKNNIEPEPYTSPDGSIIPAGKKHFCNYIQSAIKYDILGQKNSWYLIQNNLRQFRNYIHISKEIKEEEIDYDWYISTKGVFNRIIRNFK
;
A
#
# COMPACT_ATOMS: atom_id res chain seq x y z
N MET A 1 99.67 -4.66 3.36
CA MET A 1 99.74 -4.50 1.89
C MET A 1 99.54 -5.82 1.11
N ILE A 2 99.72 -7.00 1.74
CA ILE A 2 99.64 -8.32 1.06
C ILE A 2 98.18 -8.80 0.88
N GLU A 3 97.28 -8.57 1.85
CA GLU A 3 95.86 -8.98 1.77
C GLU A 3 95.04 -8.35 0.63
N LEU A 4 95.38 -7.13 0.20
CA LEU A 4 94.70 -6.45 -0.91
C LEU A 4 95.05 -7.04 -2.27
N ASN A 5 96.23 -7.68 -2.39
CA ASN A 5 96.65 -8.32 -3.63
C ASN A 5 95.98 -9.69 -3.82
N ASP A 6 95.78 -10.46 -2.75
CA ASP A 6 95.13 -11.77 -2.83
C ASP A 6 93.63 -11.67 -3.12
N LYS A 7 92.92 -10.68 -2.55
CA LYS A 7 91.52 -10.41 -2.89
C LYS A 7 91.36 -9.96 -4.35
N LYS A 8 92.28 -9.13 -4.87
CA LYS A 8 92.29 -8.74 -6.29
C LYS A 8 92.56 -9.93 -7.21
N LYS A 9 93.45 -10.85 -6.83
CA LYS A 9 93.79 -12.04 -7.63
C LYS A 9 92.63 -13.04 -7.67
N SER A 10 91.99 -13.30 -6.53
CA SER A 10 90.79 -14.15 -6.42
C SER A 10 89.61 -13.60 -7.24
N PHE A 11 89.34 -12.29 -7.19
CA PHE A 11 88.29 -11.67 -8.01
C PHE A 11 88.58 -11.76 -9.51
N LYS A 12 89.86 -11.63 -9.91
CA LYS A 12 90.30 -11.74 -11.30
C LYS A 12 90.18 -13.17 -11.85
N GLU A 13 90.42 -14.18 -11.01
CA GLU A 13 90.20 -15.59 -11.36
C GLU A 13 88.73 -15.97 -11.42
N LEU A 14 87.90 -15.42 -10.53
CA LEU A 14 86.44 -15.61 -10.55
C LEU A 14 85.82 -14.98 -11.81
N LEU A 15 86.28 -13.79 -12.20
CA LEU A 15 85.93 -13.17 -13.49
C LEU A 15 86.41 -14.00 -14.68
N LYS A 16 87.65 -14.54 -14.64
CA LYS A 16 88.14 -15.44 -15.69
C LYS A 16 87.28 -16.69 -15.80
N GLY A 17 86.90 -17.32 -14.69
CA GLY A 17 86.00 -18.47 -14.68
C GLY A 17 84.64 -18.16 -15.30
N LEU A 18 84.04 -17.02 -14.95
CA LEU A 18 82.76 -16.59 -15.55
C LEU A 18 82.87 -16.34 -17.07
N TYR A 19 83.98 -15.74 -17.53
CA TYR A 19 84.26 -15.54 -18.96
C TYR A 19 84.56 -16.85 -19.71
N GLN A 20 85.22 -17.80 -19.05
CA GLN A 20 85.62 -19.08 -19.64
C GLN A 20 84.42 -20.04 -19.86
N TYR A 21 83.30 -19.81 -19.16
CA TYR A 21 82.10 -20.63 -19.24
C TYR A 21 80.96 -20.04 -20.07
N ASN A 22 81.18 -19.01 -20.90
CA ASN A 22 80.17 -18.39 -21.78
C ASN A 22 78.87 -17.89 -21.09
N TYR A 23 78.75 -17.92 -19.76
CA TYR A 23 77.52 -17.56 -19.04
C TYR A 23 77.31 -16.05 -18.83
N VAL A 24 78.36 -15.23 -18.98
CA VAL A 24 78.27 -13.76 -18.81
C VAL A 24 77.31 -13.15 -19.84
N LEU A 25 77.38 -13.59 -21.10
CA LEU A 25 76.56 -13.06 -22.18
C LEU A 25 75.06 -13.43 -22.02
N PRO A 26 74.67 -14.70 -21.74
CA PRO A 26 73.29 -15.06 -21.42
C PRO A 26 72.72 -14.32 -20.20
N ILE A 27 73.48 -14.17 -19.12
CA ILE A 27 73.01 -13.47 -17.91
C ILE A 27 72.74 -12.00 -18.21
N PHE A 28 73.61 -11.35 -19.00
CA PHE A 28 73.42 -9.97 -19.43
C PHE A 28 72.20 -9.80 -20.35
N ILE A 29 71.98 -10.73 -21.29
CA ILE A 29 70.82 -10.73 -22.18
C ILE A 29 69.52 -10.90 -21.37
N ILE A 30 69.46 -11.89 -20.46
CA ILE A 30 68.28 -12.14 -19.62
C ILE A 30 67.97 -10.93 -18.74
N SER A 31 68.99 -10.32 -18.12
CA SER A 31 68.81 -9.14 -17.27
C SER A 31 68.27 -7.94 -18.07
N THR A 32 68.77 -7.75 -19.30
CA THR A 32 68.31 -6.70 -20.22
C THR A 32 66.87 -6.93 -20.68
N LEU A 33 66.50 -8.18 -20.98
CA LEU A 33 65.14 -8.56 -21.36
C LEU A 33 64.15 -8.36 -20.20
N LEU A 34 64.52 -8.74 -18.98
CA LEU A 34 63.70 -8.51 -17.79
C LEU A 34 63.49 -7.02 -17.52
N PHE A 35 64.53 -6.21 -17.72
CA PHE A 35 64.44 -4.76 -17.60
C PHE A 35 63.50 -4.14 -18.65
N LEU A 36 63.63 -4.53 -19.92
CA LEU A 36 62.72 -4.12 -20.99
C LEU A 36 61.27 -4.55 -20.73
N PHE A 37 61.07 -5.78 -20.25
CA PHE A 37 59.74 -6.27 -19.89
C PHE A 37 59.11 -5.47 -18.75
N SER A 38 59.90 -5.10 -17.75
CA SER A 38 59.45 -4.28 -16.62
C SER A 38 59.01 -2.88 -17.09
N ILE A 39 59.76 -2.26 -18.02
CA ILE A 39 59.38 -0.98 -18.62
C ILE A 39 58.07 -1.12 -19.39
N LEU A 40 57.92 -2.16 -20.23
CA LEU A 40 56.70 -2.40 -21.00
C LEU A 40 55.48 -2.62 -20.08
N PHE A 41 55.66 -3.35 -18.98
CA PHE A 41 54.60 -3.58 -18.01
C PHE A 41 54.13 -2.28 -17.34
N ILE A 42 55.06 -1.41 -16.94
CA ILE A 42 54.75 -0.08 -16.38
C ILE A 42 53.97 0.77 -17.40
N PHE A 43 54.42 0.79 -18.66
CA PHE A 43 53.72 1.50 -19.73
C PHE A 43 52.31 0.96 -19.97
N SER A 44 52.12 -0.37 -19.98
CA SER A 44 50.81 -1.00 -20.13
C SER A 44 49.88 -0.64 -18.98
N PHE A 45 50.39 -0.58 -17.74
CA PHE A 45 49.61 -0.20 -16.57
C PHE A 45 49.18 1.27 -16.62
N LEU A 46 50.10 2.17 -16.98
CA LEU A 46 49.79 3.60 -17.15
C LEU A 46 48.77 3.81 -18.26
N LEU A 47 48.93 3.14 -19.39
CA LEU A 47 47.99 3.21 -20.52
C LEU A 47 46.61 2.70 -20.11
N SER A 48 46.53 1.58 -19.40
CA SER A 48 45.27 1.05 -18.85
C SER A 48 44.60 2.04 -17.89
N SER A 49 45.36 2.72 -17.02
CA SER A 49 44.79 3.69 -16.09
C SER A 49 44.17 4.90 -16.81
N ILE A 50 44.83 5.40 -17.87
CA ILE A 50 44.32 6.52 -18.67
C ILE A 50 43.00 6.18 -19.37
N PHE A 51 42.83 4.94 -19.84
CA PHE A 51 41.58 4.51 -20.49
C PHE A 51 40.49 4.10 -19.51
N PHE A 52 40.84 3.49 -18.38
CA PHE A 52 39.86 2.97 -17.42
C PHE A 52 39.23 4.07 -16.57
N THR A 53 39.99 5.08 -16.15
CA THR A 53 39.49 6.19 -15.34
C THR A 53 38.35 6.98 -15.99
N PRO A 54 38.41 7.43 -17.26
CA PRO A 54 37.30 8.15 -17.88
C PRO A 54 36.06 7.26 -18.08
N ILE A 55 36.23 5.98 -18.43
CA ILE A 55 35.11 5.04 -18.58
C ILE A 55 34.41 4.82 -17.23
N PHE A 56 35.18 4.60 -16.17
CA PHE A 56 34.66 4.46 -14.81
C PHE A 56 33.93 5.73 -14.33
N ASN A 57 34.48 6.91 -14.61
CA ASN A 57 33.84 8.18 -14.27
C ASN A 57 32.53 8.42 -15.05
N ILE A 58 32.47 8.04 -16.33
CA ILE A 58 31.24 8.12 -17.13
C ILE A 58 30.18 7.16 -16.56
N TYR A 59 30.57 5.94 -16.19
CA TYR A 59 29.67 4.96 -15.58
C TYR A 59 29.10 5.46 -14.25
N VAL A 60 29.95 5.93 -13.34
CA VAL A 60 29.52 6.48 -12.04
C VAL A 60 28.63 7.71 -12.22
N ALA A 61 28.94 8.59 -13.17
CA ALA A 61 28.10 9.75 -13.48
C ALA A 61 26.73 9.33 -14.00
N SER A 62 26.65 8.29 -14.84
CA SER A 62 25.38 7.79 -15.39
C SER A 62 24.47 7.19 -14.32
N GLU A 63 25.02 6.41 -13.38
CA GLU A 63 24.30 5.85 -12.23
C GLU A 63 23.81 6.97 -11.30
N PHE A 64 24.63 7.99 -11.06
CA PHE A 64 24.25 9.13 -10.22
C PHE A 64 23.12 9.97 -10.84
N VAL A 65 23.15 10.16 -12.16
CA VAL A 65 22.06 10.83 -12.91
C VAL A 65 20.77 10.00 -12.84
N LEU A 66 20.86 8.67 -12.93
CA LEU A 66 19.70 7.78 -12.80
C LEU A 66 19.06 7.87 -11.41
N ILE A 67 19.89 7.90 -10.35
CA ILE A 67 19.42 8.08 -8.97
C ILE A 67 18.74 9.44 -8.80
N LEU A 68 19.33 10.53 -9.31
CA LEU A 68 18.75 11.87 -9.25
C LEU A 68 17.41 11.96 -9.98
N ILE A 69 17.31 11.38 -11.19
CA ILE A 69 16.07 11.30 -11.96
C ILE A 69 15.02 10.51 -11.18
N THR A 70 15.40 9.40 -10.58
CA THR A 70 14.49 8.56 -9.78
C THR A 70 13.96 9.34 -8.57
N ILE A 71 14.83 10.00 -7.80
CA ILE A 71 14.43 10.84 -6.66
C ILE A 71 13.52 12.00 -7.12
N PHE A 72 13.85 12.65 -8.24
CA PHE A 72 13.07 13.76 -8.78
C PHE A 72 11.68 13.32 -9.26
N ILE A 73 11.59 12.19 -9.96
CA ILE A 73 10.32 11.61 -10.42
C ILE A 73 9.47 11.16 -9.22
N PHE A 74 10.05 10.45 -8.25
CA PHE A 74 9.34 10.00 -7.05
C PHE A 74 8.90 11.14 -6.12
N SER A 75 9.57 12.30 -6.15
CA SER A 75 9.17 13.46 -5.34
C SER A 75 8.12 14.35 -6.04
N LEU A 76 8.17 14.49 -7.37
CA LEU A 76 7.23 15.33 -8.12
C LEU A 76 5.92 14.65 -8.48
N ILE A 77 5.92 13.34 -8.79
CA ILE A 77 4.69 12.61 -9.15
C ILE A 77 3.64 12.71 -8.03
N PRO A 78 3.95 12.48 -6.74
CA PRO A 78 2.96 12.60 -5.67
C PRO A 78 2.38 14.01 -5.55
N ILE A 79 3.19 15.06 -5.75
CA ILE A 79 2.76 16.46 -5.67
C ILE A 79 1.81 16.80 -6.84
N ILE A 80 2.14 16.36 -8.05
CA ILE A 80 1.32 16.57 -9.25
C ILE A 80 0.02 15.78 -9.14
N VAL A 81 0.08 14.51 -8.73
CA VAL A 81 -1.09 13.65 -8.48
C VAL A 81 -1.99 14.27 -7.41
N PHE A 82 -1.42 14.74 -6.28
CA PHE A 82 -2.17 15.42 -5.22
C PHE A 82 -2.84 16.71 -5.70
N LYS A 83 -2.15 17.51 -6.54
CA LYS A 83 -2.69 18.76 -7.09
C LYS A 83 -3.79 18.51 -8.12
N ILE A 84 -3.68 17.48 -8.94
CA ILE A 84 -4.73 17.05 -9.89
C ILE A 84 -5.94 16.50 -9.12
N LEU A 85 -5.72 15.63 -8.12
CA LEU A 85 -6.78 15.10 -7.26
C LEU A 85 -7.52 16.20 -6.49
N ASN A 86 -6.81 17.23 -6.00
CA ASN A 86 -7.44 18.38 -5.33
C ASN A 86 -8.16 19.34 -6.27
N LYS A 87 -7.66 19.55 -7.49
CA LYS A 87 -8.30 20.42 -8.50
C LYS A 87 -9.64 19.85 -8.96
N ASP A 88 -9.76 18.53 -9.10
CA ASP A 88 -11.02 17.86 -9.40
C ASP A 88 -11.93 17.70 -8.18
N ASN A 89 -11.38 17.57 -6.97
CA ASN A 89 -12.18 17.55 -5.75
C ASN A 89 -12.88 18.89 -5.50
N ASN A 90 -12.24 20.04 -5.72
CA ASN A 90 -12.89 21.35 -5.46
C ASN A 90 -14.07 21.66 -6.39
N ARG A 91 -14.11 21.13 -7.62
CA ARG A 91 -15.28 21.25 -8.52
C ARG A 91 -16.36 20.18 -8.27
N LYS A 92 -16.02 19.03 -7.68
CA LYS A 92 -16.98 17.95 -7.33
C LYS A 92 -17.53 18.03 -5.90
N ILE A 93 -16.93 18.79 -4.98
CA ILE A 93 -17.41 18.90 -3.59
C ILE A 93 -18.73 19.71 -3.51
N VAL A 94 -18.91 20.73 -4.35
CA VAL A 94 -20.09 21.61 -4.30
C VAL A 94 -21.39 20.92 -4.75
N ARG A 95 -21.32 19.92 -5.65
CA ARG A 95 -22.51 19.23 -6.17
C ARG A 95 -23.03 18.05 -5.33
N LYS A 96 -22.35 17.62 -4.28
CA LYS A 96 -22.67 16.34 -3.58
C LYS A 96 -23.22 16.49 -2.16
N ASP A 97 -23.03 17.65 -1.54
CA ASP A 97 -23.66 17.98 -0.25
C ASP A 97 -25.19 18.10 -0.39
N SER A 98 -25.69 18.44 -1.59
CA SER A 98 -27.13 18.47 -1.89
C SER A 98 -27.80 17.11 -1.69
N SER A 99 -27.20 16.01 -2.14
CA SER A 99 -27.79 14.66 -2.00
C SER A 99 -27.89 14.19 -0.54
N ILE A 100 -26.91 14.53 0.31
CA ILE A 100 -26.96 14.20 1.74
C ILE A 100 -27.98 15.10 2.43
N LYS A 101 -28.00 16.40 2.10
CA LYS A 101 -29.00 17.34 2.62
C LYS A 101 -30.40 16.90 2.28
N GLU A 102 -30.66 16.51 1.03
CA GLU A 102 -31.96 16.01 0.56
C GLU A 102 -32.40 14.75 1.32
N ILE A 103 -31.50 13.77 1.51
CA ILE A 103 -31.81 12.59 2.32
C ILE A 103 -32.14 12.99 3.78
N ILE A 104 -31.35 13.88 4.39
CA ILE A 104 -31.59 14.33 5.76
C ILE A 104 -32.89 15.14 5.87
N GLU A 105 -33.21 15.98 4.89
CA GLU A 105 -34.44 16.78 4.83
C GLU A 105 -35.66 15.88 4.68
N ASN A 106 -35.62 14.90 3.76
CA ASN A 106 -36.68 13.90 3.60
C ASN A 106 -36.90 13.06 4.86
N LEU A 107 -35.84 12.65 5.54
CA LEU A 107 -35.97 11.91 6.81
C LEU A 107 -36.47 12.81 7.94
N SER A 108 -36.10 14.10 7.93
CA SER A 108 -36.51 15.08 8.95
C SER A 108 -37.99 15.44 8.83
N SER A 109 -38.51 15.58 7.60
CA SER A 109 -39.94 15.87 7.38
C SER A 109 -40.86 14.75 7.86
N MET A 110 -40.32 13.54 8.04
CA MET A 110 -41.04 12.38 8.57
C MET A 110 -41.00 12.26 10.10
N ASN A 111 -40.46 13.24 10.83
CA ASN A 111 -40.31 13.24 12.29
C ASN A 111 -39.61 11.99 12.85
N LEU A 112 -38.59 11.50 12.13
CA LEU A 112 -37.88 10.27 12.52
C LEU A 112 -36.82 10.47 13.61
N PHE A 113 -36.36 11.70 13.83
CA PHE A 113 -35.32 12.00 14.82
C PHE A 113 -35.95 12.38 16.16
N GLU A 114 -35.49 11.75 17.23
CA GLU A 114 -35.92 12.12 18.59
C GLU A 114 -35.22 13.39 19.08
N ASN A 115 -34.01 13.64 18.59
CA ASN A 115 -33.22 14.79 18.98
C ASN A 115 -32.22 15.22 17.89
N GLU A 116 -31.70 16.44 18.02
CA GLU A 116 -30.71 17.00 17.09
C GLU A 116 -29.36 16.26 17.11
N ASN A 117 -29.04 15.52 18.18
CA ASN A 117 -27.81 14.74 18.24
C ASN A 117 -27.87 13.54 17.28
N GLU A 118 -29.00 12.83 17.22
CA GLU A 118 -29.22 11.74 16.26
C GLU A 118 -29.08 12.23 14.82
N LYS A 119 -29.68 13.39 14.51
CA LYS A 119 -29.58 14.03 13.20
C LYS A 119 -28.13 14.37 12.85
N LYS A 120 -27.34 14.86 13.80
CA LYS A 120 -25.90 15.11 13.63
C LYS A 120 -25.12 13.83 13.37
N ILE A 121 -25.38 12.76 14.15
CA ILE A 121 -24.71 11.46 13.98
C ILE A 121 -25.02 10.87 12.61
N LEU A 122 -26.29 10.85 12.18
CA LEU A 122 -26.67 10.33 10.88
C LEU A 122 -26.02 11.14 9.73
N LYS A 123 -26.03 12.48 9.85
CA LYS A 123 -25.35 13.36 8.88
C LYS A 123 -23.85 13.07 8.80
N SER A 124 -23.19 12.80 9.93
CA SER A 124 -21.78 12.41 9.98
C SER A 124 -21.53 11.07 9.29
N ASN A 125 -22.38 10.07 9.53
CA ASN A 125 -22.28 8.76 8.89
C ASN A 125 -22.51 8.84 7.37
N LEU A 126 -23.48 9.62 6.90
CA LEU A 126 -23.71 9.86 5.47
C LEU A 126 -22.53 10.57 4.80
N LYS A 127 -21.92 11.56 5.47
CA LYS A 127 -20.69 12.21 5.00
C LYS A 127 -19.52 11.23 4.91
N SER A 128 -19.36 10.38 5.92
CA SER A 128 -18.32 9.36 5.96
C SER A 128 -18.49 8.36 4.81
N LEU A 129 -19.70 7.81 4.63
CA LEU A 129 -20.05 6.94 3.49
C LEU A 129 -19.67 7.59 2.15
N TYR A 130 -19.99 8.87 2.01
CA TYR A 130 -19.70 9.63 0.81
C TYR A 130 -18.20 9.77 0.52
N ILE A 131 -17.39 10.06 1.56
CA ILE A 131 -15.93 10.15 1.46
C ILE A 131 -15.35 8.79 1.08
N PHE A 132 -15.70 7.72 1.80
CA PHE A 132 -15.17 6.39 1.55
C PHE A 132 -15.53 5.87 0.15
N LYS A 133 -16.73 6.16 -0.34
CA LYS A 133 -17.15 5.79 -1.70
C LYS A 133 -16.30 6.47 -2.78
N LYS A 134 -15.79 7.69 -2.54
CA LYS A 134 -14.93 8.37 -3.51
C LYS A 134 -13.56 7.73 -3.65
N ILE A 135 -13.03 7.22 -2.55
CA ILE A 135 -11.70 6.60 -2.51
C ILE A 135 -11.76 5.08 -2.74
N TYR A 136 -12.94 4.56 -3.14
CA TYR A 136 -13.20 3.14 -3.37
C TYR A 136 -12.89 2.25 -2.15
N ASP A 137 -13.03 2.82 -0.95
CA ASP A 137 -12.83 2.09 0.29
C ASP A 137 -14.13 1.38 0.68
N TYR A 138 -14.32 0.20 0.08
CA TYR A 138 -15.56 -0.57 0.21
C TYR A 138 -15.79 -1.07 1.63
N LYS A 139 -14.72 -1.39 2.38
CA LYS A 139 -14.79 -1.78 3.79
C LYS A 139 -15.47 -0.69 4.61
N TYR A 140 -14.93 0.53 4.56
CA TYR A 140 -15.50 1.63 5.33
C TYR A 140 -16.85 2.13 4.78
N CYS A 141 -17.10 1.97 3.47
CA CYS A 141 -18.45 2.16 2.92
C CYS A 141 -19.48 1.25 3.60
N MET A 142 -19.17 -0.04 3.71
CA MET A 142 -20.08 -1.03 4.31
C MET A 142 -20.35 -0.74 5.79
N ILE A 143 -19.34 -0.31 6.56
CA ILE A 143 -19.52 0.12 7.96
C ILE A 143 -20.51 1.28 8.05
N ALA A 144 -20.26 2.33 7.26
CA ALA A 144 -21.10 3.51 7.29
C ALA A 144 -22.54 3.19 6.86
N MET A 145 -22.72 2.34 5.83
CA MET A 145 -24.04 1.84 5.44
C MET A 145 -24.70 1.02 6.55
N GLY A 146 -23.99 0.12 7.21
CA GLY A 146 -24.51 -0.71 8.30
C GLY A 146 -25.09 0.13 9.44
N SER A 147 -24.36 1.14 9.90
CA SER A 147 -24.85 2.07 10.95
C SER A 147 -26.07 2.87 10.51
N ILE A 148 -26.14 3.26 9.24
CA ILE A 148 -27.31 3.98 8.71
C ILE A 148 -28.51 3.04 8.58
N ILE A 149 -28.31 1.82 8.09
CA ILE A 149 -29.33 0.77 7.97
C ILE A 149 -29.90 0.44 9.34
N GLU A 150 -29.04 0.29 10.35
CA GLU A 150 -29.46 0.04 11.74
C GLU A 150 -30.41 1.14 12.24
N PHE A 151 -29.99 2.40 12.11
CA PHE A 151 -30.83 3.54 12.46
C PHE A 151 -32.17 3.55 11.71
N LEU A 152 -32.13 3.43 10.38
CA LEU A 152 -33.33 3.54 9.53
C LEU A 152 -34.30 2.38 9.76
N LEU A 153 -33.81 1.16 9.99
CA LEU A 153 -34.66 0.00 10.18
C LEU A 153 -35.45 0.08 11.48
N VAL A 154 -34.78 0.44 12.59
CA VAL A 154 -35.43 0.65 13.88
C VAL A 154 -36.52 1.72 13.76
N ARG A 155 -36.21 2.84 13.08
CA ARG A 155 -37.18 3.93 12.86
C ARG A 155 -38.33 3.51 11.97
N TYR A 156 -38.08 2.72 10.93
CA TYR A 156 -39.13 2.17 10.07
C TYR A 156 -40.09 1.30 10.87
N CYS A 157 -39.55 0.35 11.65
CA CYS A 157 -40.37 -0.57 12.43
C CYS A 157 -41.19 0.19 13.47
N ASN A 158 -40.58 1.13 14.20
CA ASN A 158 -41.29 1.95 15.18
C ASN A 158 -42.41 2.78 14.53
N LYS A 159 -42.17 3.39 13.35
CA LYS A 159 -43.18 4.17 12.63
C LYS A 159 -44.38 3.33 12.18
N ASN A 160 -44.16 2.07 11.82
CA ASN A 160 -45.19 1.16 11.34
C ASN A 160 -45.76 0.23 12.43
N ASN A 161 -45.45 0.48 13.71
CA ASN A 161 -45.84 -0.38 14.84
C ASN A 161 -45.44 -1.86 14.66
N ILE A 162 -44.30 -2.10 14.01
CA ILE A 162 -43.74 -3.44 13.82
C ILE A 162 -42.92 -3.78 15.06
N GLU A 163 -43.38 -4.77 15.81
CA GLU A 163 -42.68 -5.22 17.01
C GLU A 163 -41.41 -6.03 16.67
N PRO A 164 -40.33 -5.88 17.48
CA PRO A 164 -39.13 -6.68 17.35
C PRO A 164 -39.42 -8.15 17.65
N GLU A 165 -38.93 -9.07 16.82
CA GLU A 165 -39.16 -10.50 16.99
C GLU A 165 -37.97 -11.22 17.64
N PRO A 166 -38.20 -12.33 18.40
CA PRO A 166 -37.10 -13.12 18.94
C PRO A 166 -36.15 -13.57 17.83
N TYR A 167 -34.85 -13.54 18.11
CA TYR A 167 -33.81 -13.89 17.15
C TYR A 167 -33.04 -15.12 17.62
N THR A 168 -32.91 -16.12 16.75
CA THR A 168 -32.04 -17.29 16.99
C THR A 168 -30.67 -17.01 16.42
N SER A 169 -29.65 -16.97 17.28
CA SER A 169 -28.26 -16.77 16.86
C SER A 169 -27.67 -18.04 16.23
N PRO A 170 -26.54 -17.93 15.51
CA PRO A 170 -25.92 -19.08 14.82
C PRO A 170 -25.48 -20.22 15.76
N ASP A 171 -25.23 -19.93 17.03
CA ASP A 171 -24.91 -20.89 18.09
C ASP A 171 -26.17 -21.54 18.71
N GLY A 172 -27.36 -21.24 18.18
CA GLY A 172 -28.64 -21.78 18.64
C GLY A 172 -29.26 -21.04 19.83
N SER A 173 -28.60 -20.01 20.38
CA SER A 173 -29.18 -19.23 21.49
C SER A 173 -30.36 -18.38 21.02
N ILE A 174 -31.36 -18.18 21.88
CA ILE A 174 -32.53 -17.35 21.57
C ILE A 174 -32.36 -16.01 22.29
N ILE A 175 -32.24 -14.95 21.50
CA ILE A 175 -32.33 -13.57 22.00
C ILE A 175 -33.82 -13.22 22.07
N PRO A 176 -34.37 -12.98 23.27
CA PRO A 176 -35.79 -12.66 23.41
C PRO A 176 -36.13 -11.38 22.66
N ALA A 177 -37.40 -11.25 22.26
CA ALA A 177 -37.91 -10.04 21.61
C ALA A 177 -37.62 -8.81 22.50
N GLY A 178 -36.86 -7.86 21.97
CA GLY A 178 -36.54 -6.64 22.70
C GLY A 178 -36.13 -5.49 21.80
N LYS A 179 -36.51 -4.28 22.18
CA LYS A 179 -36.13 -3.05 21.47
C LYS A 179 -34.63 -2.73 21.54
N LYS A 180 -33.88 -3.44 22.39
CA LYS A 180 -32.44 -3.21 22.60
C LYS A 180 -31.55 -3.96 21.61
N HIS A 181 -32.04 -4.99 20.92
CA HIS A 181 -31.19 -5.77 20.02
C HIS A 181 -31.60 -5.54 18.57
N PHE A 182 -30.68 -4.97 17.80
CA PHE A 182 -30.85 -4.77 16.36
C PHE A 182 -31.26 -6.06 15.62
N CYS A 183 -30.74 -7.22 16.05
CA CYS A 183 -31.07 -8.52 15.48
C CYS A 183 -32.57 -8.86 15.54
N ASN A 184 -33.29 -8.38 16.57
CA ASN A 184 -34.73 -8.59 16.66
C ASN A 184 -35.49 -7.80 15.58
N TYR A 185 -35.03 -6.58 15.26
CA TYR A 185 -35.62 -5.76 14.18
C TYR A 185 -35.32 -6.31 12.79
N ILE A 186 -34.15 -6.95 12.60
CA ILE A 186 -33.84 -7.68 11.36
C ILE A 186 -34.85 -8.80 11.15
N GLN A 187 -35.13 -9.58 12.20
CA GLN A 187 -36.07 -10.70 12.12
C GLN A 187 -37.46 -10.23 11.71
N SER A 188 -37.95 -9.14 12.31
CA SER A 188 -39.20 -8.50 11.90
C SER A 188 -39.13 -8.06 10.44
N ALA A 189 -38.03 -7.45 10.01
CA ALA A 189 -37.88 -6.99 8.63
C ALA A 189 -37.92 -8.10 7.58
N ILE A 190 -37.41 -9.28 7.92
CA ILE A 190 -37.51 -10.49 7.10
C ILE A 190 -38.96 -10.98 7.06
N LYS A 191 -39.62 -11.07 8.22
CA LYS A 191 -41.01 -11.55 8.30
C LYS A 191 -41.98 -10.68 7.51
N TYR A 192 -41.84 -9.36 7.59
CA TYR A 192 -42.71 -8.39 6.93
C TYR A 192 -42.24 -8.04 5.51
N ASP A 193 -41.23 -8.75 4.98
CA ASP A 193 -40.63 -8.53 3.66
C ASP A 193 -40.29 -7.06 3.34
N ILE A 194 -39.92 -6.29 4.36
CA ILE A 194 -39.58 -4.86 4.25
C ILE A 194 -38.42 -4.65 3.26
N LEU A 195 -37.61 -5.69 3.06
CA LEU A 195 -36.32 -5.67 2.41
C LEU A 195 -36.25 -6.55 1.16
N GLY A 196 -37.30 -7.35 0.87
CA GLY A 196 -37.56 -7.99 -0.43
C GLY A 196 -36.67 -9.18 -0.84
N GLN A 197 -35.67 -9.61 -0.04
CA GLN A 197 -34.85 -10.81 -0.30
C GLN A 197 -34.22 -11.36 1.00
N LYS A 198 -34.66 -12.56 1.42
CA LYS A 198 -34.16 -13.27 2.62
C LYS A 198 -32.64 -13.56 2.58
N ASN A 199 -32.08 -13.81 1.38
CA ASN A 199 -30.67 -14.23 1.21
C ASN A 199 -29.65 -13.09 1.33
N SER A 200 -29.99 -11.86 0.92
CA SER A 200 -29.09 -10.70 1.07
C SER A 200 -28.82 -10.36 2.53
N TRP A 201 -29.74 -10.74 3.42
CA TRP A 201 -29.63 -10.52 4.85
C TRP A 201 -28.89 -11.59 5.61
N TYR A 202 -28.95 -12.85 5.22
CA TYR A 202 -28.12 -13.89 5.83
C TYR A 202 -26.63 -13.52 5.76
N LEU A 203 -26.21 -12.90 4.65
CA LEU A 203 -24.87 -12.33 4.46
C LEU A 203 -24.59 -11.12 5.37
N ILE A 204 -25.53 -10.19 5.53
CA ILE A 204 -25.34 -9.03 6.41
C ILE A 204 -25.42 -9.43 7.89
N GLN A 205 -26.25 -10.42 8.24
CA GLN A 205 -26.56 -10.85 9.61
C GLN A 205 -25.46 -11.74 10.19
N ASN A 206 -24.97 -12.73 9.41
CA ASN A 206 -23.79 -13.51 9.81
C ASN A 206 -22.53 -12.64 9.87
N ASN A 207 -22.48 -11.59 9.05
CA ASN A 207 -21.27 -10.84 8.88
C ASN A 207 -21.28 -9.39 9.36
N LEU A 208 -22.31 -8.84 10.01
CA LEU A 208 -22.28 -7.47 10.56
C LEU A 208 -21.39 -7.38 11.81
N ARG A 209 -21.53 -8.36 12.70
CA ARG A 209 -20.66 -8.52 13.89
C ARG A 209 -19.28 -9.00 13.46
N GLN A 210 -19.23 -9.92 12.49
CA GLN A 210 -17.97 -10.25 11.83
C GLN A 210 -17.44 -9.08 10.99
N PHE A 211 -18.21 -8.05 10.61
CA PHE A 211 -17.73 -6.90 9.83
C PHE A 211 -16.87 -5.99 10.70
N ARG A 212 -17.41 -5.68 11.90
CA ARG A 212 -16.69 -4.94 12.93
C ARG A 212 -15.42 -5.71 13.34
N ASN A 213 -15.50 -7.04 13.43
CA ASN A 213 -14.34 -7.90 13.71
C ASN A 213 -13.42 -8.13 12.49
N TYR A 214 -13.92 -8.10 11.26
CA TYR A 214 -13.19 -8.29 10.00
C TYR A 214 -12.34 -7.06 9.70
N ILE A 215 -12.68 -5.88 10.21
CA ILE A 215 -11.76 -4.73 10.22
C ILE A 215 -10.57 -4.98 11.14
N HIS A 216 -10.78 -5.69 12.26
CA HIS A 216 -9.69 -6.11 13.15
C HIS A 216 -8.85 -7.23 12.52
N ILE A 217 -9.47 -8.19 11.84
CA ILE A 217 -8.80 -9.36 11.24
C ILE A 217 -8.20 -9.05 9.86
N SER A 218 -8.80 -8.18 9.04
CA SER A 218 -8.34 -7.86 7.68
C SER A 218 -7.11 -6.93 7.63
N LYS A 219 -6.55 -6.56 8.79
CA LYS A 219 -5.13 -6.16 8.85
C LYS A 219 -4.19 -7.30 8.43
N GLU A 220 -4.66 -8.55 8.50
CA GLU A 220 -3.87 -9.76 8.24
C GLU A 220 -4.16 -10.40 6.87
N ILE A 221 -5.29 -10.08 6.22
CA ILE A 221 -5.72 -10.72 4.97
C ILE A 221 -6.01 -9.64 3.91
N LYS A 222 -5.19 -9.62 2.85
CA LYS A 222 -5.27 -8.71 1.70
C LYS A 222 -6.19 -9.28 0.61
N GLU A 223 -7.50 -9.32 0.83
CA GLU A 223 -8.44 -9.75 -0.21
C GLU A 223 -9.43 -8.62 -0.56
N GLU A 224 -9.20 -7.98 -1.73
CA GLU A 224 -9.98 -6.83 -2.22
C GLU A 224 -11.28 -7.24 -2.96
N GLU A 225 -11.35 -8.47 -3.47
CA GLU A 225 -12.47 -8.94 -4.31
C GLU A 225 -13.73 -9.26 -3.48
N ILE A 226 -13.54 -9.86 -2.29
CA ILE A 226 -14.62 -10.15 -1.33
C ILE A 226 -15.31 -8.85 -0.88
N ASP A 227 -14.54 -7.78 -0.70
CA ASP A 227 -15.09 -6.51 -0.23
C ASP A 227 -16.06 -5.86 -1.25
N TYR A 228 -15.84 -6.06 -2.54
CA TYR A 228 -16.67 -5.46 -3.58
C TYR A 228 -18.05 -6.12 -3.68
N ASP A 229 -18.11 -7.46 -3.74
CA ASP A 229 -19.38 -8.19 -3.82
C ASP A 229 -20.27 -7.95 -2.59
N TRP A 230 -19.62 -7.86 -1.43
CA TRP A 230 -20.28 -7.53 -0.18
C TRP A 230 -20.77 -6.08 -0.14
N TYR A 231 -19.99 -5.17 -0.71
CA TYR A 231 -20.41 -3.78 -0.87
C TYR A 231 -21.65 -3.67 -1.77
N ILE A 232 -21.70 -4.41 -2.88
CA ILE A 232 -22.86 -4.43 -3.79
C ILE A 232 -24.10 -4.94 -3.05
N SER A 233 -23.97 -6.02 -2.29
CA SER A 233 -25.06 -6.59 -1.49
C SER A 233 -25.58 -5.60 -0.44
N THR A 234 -24.68 -5.00 0.33
CA THR A 234 -25.00 -4.00 1.37
C THR A 234 -25.66 -2.75 0.76
N LYS A 235 -25.15 -2.27 -0.36
CA LYS A 235 -25.71 -1.14 -1.11
C LYS A 235 -27.12 -1.43 -1.61
N GLY A 236 -27.40 -2.67 -2.03
CA GLY A 236 -28.74 -3.12 -2.42
C GLY A 236 -29.74 -2.93 -1.29
N VAL A 237 -29.40 -3.39 -0.08
CA VAL A 237 -30.23 -3.27 1.13
C VAL A 237 -30.39 -1.81 1.54
N PHE A 238 -29.30 -1.04 1.59
CA PHE A 238 -29.32 0.39 1.89
C PHE A 238 -30.30 1.16 1.00
N ASN A 239 -30.24 0.93 -0.32
CA ASN A 239 -31.12 1.59 -1.27
C ASN A 239 -32.59 1.20 -1.10
N ARG A 240 -32.89 -0.06 -0.75
CA ARG A 240 -34.27 -0.50 -0.49
C ARG A 240 -34.83 0.15 0.77
N ILE A 241 -34.07 0.17 1.85
CA ILE A 241 -34.51 0.81 3.11
C ILE A 241 -34.79 2.29 2.87
N ILE A 242 -33.89 3.01 2.21
CA ILE A 242 -34.10 4.43 1.92
C ILE A 242 -35.33 4.68 1.05
N ARG A 243 -35.67 3.78 0.12
CA ARG A 243 -36.89 3.92 -0.71
C ARG A 243 -38.18 3.86 0.12
N ASN A 244 -38.19 3.16 1.25
CA ASN A 244 -39.32 3.16 2.16
C ASN A 244 -39.54 4.51 2.89
N PHE A 245 -38.65 5.48 2.66
CA PHE A 245 -38.69 6.84 3.21
C PHE A 245 -38.60 7.93 2.12
N LYS A 246 -38.83 7.59 0.85
CA LYS A 246 -39.01 8.56 -0.23
C LYS A 246 -40.48 8.71 -0.56
#